data_AF-A0AAX2SRH4-F1
#
_entry.id   AF-A0AAX2SRH4-F1
#
_cell.length_a   1.000
_cell.length_b   1.000
_cell.length_c   1.000
_cell.angle_alpha   90.00
_cell.angle_beta   90.00
_cell.angle_gamma   90.00
#
_symmetry.space_group_name_H-M   'P 1'
#
loop_
_entity.id
_entity.type
_entity.pdbx_description
1 polymer ?
#
loop_
_entity_poly.entity_id
_entity_poly.type
_entity_poly.pdbx_seq_one_letter_code
_entity_poly.pdbx_strand_id
1 'polypeptide(L)'
;MKKVIIIITSVVVGLFILIRIPINLRNNAYYYATHMPHKRNQYPFVPILSGHFLPGNDVSEYKAENTGSTRGPIKMDLTKRSIQRNGDLLEIDEKSAVYSLKPSGQITGDNYGLYFSNNGKVEEEIQKNIPNYSRKLIYDELNNIQNEIKQNTPKPKVNLQWIWNVWFKIHYR
;
A
#
# COMPACT_ATOMS: atom_id res chain seq x y z
N MET A 1 46.39 20.17 9.09
CA MET A 1 45.30 19.78 10.01
C MET A 1 43.94 20.36 9.60
N LYS A 2 43.75 21.69 9.45
CA LYS A 2 42.46 22.29 9.04
C LYS A 2 41.84 21.70 7.75
N LYS A 3 42.64 21.52 6.69
CA LYS A 3 42.17 20.92 5.42
C LYS A 3 41.68 19.47 5.57
N VAL A 4 42.36 18.68 6.40
CA VAL A 4 42.00 17.28 6.68
C VAL A 4 40.70 17.21 7.46
N ILE A 5 40.52 18.08 8.46
CA ILE A 5 39.27 18.18 9.22
C ILE A 5 38.10 18.54 8.29
N ILE A 6 38.27 19.53 7.40
CA ILE A 6 37.22 19.91 6.43
C ILE A 6 36.85 18.73 5.52
N ILE A 7 37.83 17.98 5.03
CA ILE A 7 37.56 16.80 4.18
C ILE A 7 36.78 15.74 4.95
N ILE A 8 37.21 15.41 6.18
CA ILE A 8 36.53 14.42 7.03
C ILE A 8 35.09 14.87 7.32
N THR A 9 34.89 16.13 7.70
CA THR A 9 33.56 16.67 7.97
C THR A 9 32.66 16.60 6.72
N SER A 10 33.17 16.98 5.54
CA SER A 10 32.40 16.89 4.29
C SER A 10 32.02 15.45 3.93
N VAL A 11 32.92 14.49 4.13
CA VAL A 11 32.63 13.06 3.90
C VAL A 11 31.56 12.55 4.86
N VAL A 12 31.67 12.87 6.14
CA VAL A 12 30.69 12.47 7.16
C VAL A 12 29.32 13.07 6.87
N VAL A 13 29.26 14.35 6.49
CA VAL A 13 28.00 15.01 6.10
C VAL A 13 27.41 14.37 4.85
N GLY A 14 28.23 14.07 3.84
CA GLY A 14 27.79 13.38 2.62
C GLY A 14 27.18 12.01 2.92
N LEU A 15 27.86 11.19 3.72
CA LEU A 15 27.36 9.88 4.14
C LEU A 15 26.07 9.99 4.96
N PHE A 16 25.98 11.00 5.84
CA PHE A 16 24.78 11.25 6.62
C PHE A 16 23.57 11.61 5.74
N ILE A 17 23.78 12.35 4.65
CA ILE A 17 22.71 12.63 3.68
C ILE A 17 22.30 11.35 2.95
N LEU A 18 23.25 10.54 2.49
CA LEU A 18 22.99 9.31 1.73
C LEU A 18 22.18 8.30 2.55
N ILE A 19 22.48 8.09 3.83
CA ILE A 19 21.74 7.12 4.67
C ILE A 19 20.31 7.57 4.97
N ARG A 20 20.04 8.88 4.91
CA ARG A 20 18.69 9.43 5.17
C ARG A 20 17.72 9.19 4.02
N ILE A 21 18.22 9.01 2.79
CA ILE A 21 17.39 8.74 1.60
C ILE A 21 16.57 7.45 1.76
N PRO A 22 17.17 6.25 1.97
CA PRO A 22 16.41 5.02 2.09
C PRO A 22 15.47 5.03 3.30
N ILE A 23 15.88 5.64 4.42
CA ILE A 23 15.04 5.80 5.61
C ILE A 23 13.80 6.66 5.29
N ASN A 24 13.98 7.77 4.57
CA ASN A 24 12.88 8.63 4.16
C ASN A 24 11.94 7.90 3.20
N LEU A 25 12.46 7.25 2.17
CA LEU A 25 11.65 6.47 1.22
C LEU A 25 10.85 5.37 1.92
N ARG A 26 11.48 4.65 2.86
CA ARG A 26 10.82 3.59 3.62
C ARG A 26 9.70 4.11 4.53
N ASN A 27 9.97 5.19 5.28
CA ASN A 27 9.04 5.73 6.27
C ASN A 27 7.86 6.48 5.64
N ASN A 28 8.00 6.95 4.39
CA ASN A 28 6.96 7.71 3.69
C ASN A 28 6.46 6.96 2.45
N ALA A 29 6.60 5.63 2.44
CA ALA A 29 6.26 4.77 1.29
C ALA A 29 4.81 4.95 0.83
N TYR A 30 3.85 4.94 1.77
CA TYR A 30 2.43 5.14 1.48
C TYR A 30 2.11 6.54 0.94
N TYR A 31 2.75 7.58 1.46
CA TYR A 31 2.66 8.93 0.89
C TYR A 31 3.10 8.90 -0.57
N TYR A 32 4.30 8.38 -0.85
CA TYR A 32 4.83 8.39 -2.21
C TYR A 32 4.03 7.51 -3.18
N ALA A 33 3.55 6.35 -2.73
CA ALA A 33 2.73 5.44 -3.53
C ALA A 33 1.38 6.04 -3.92
N THR A 34 0.73 6.80 -3.04
CA THR A 34 -0.57 7.43 -3.35
C THR A 34 -0.45 8.76 -4.12
N HIS A 35 0.74 9.38 -4.12
CA HIS A 35 1.02 10.63 -4.82
C HIS A 35 1.75 10.45 -6.17
N MET A 36 2.19 9.25 -6.51
CA MET A 36 2.79 9.00 -7.81
C MET A 36 1.76 8.98 -8.95
N PRO A 37 2.13 9.39 -10.18
CA PRO A 37 1.28 9.20 -11.35
C PRO A 37 1.01 7.71 -11.59
N HIS A 38 -0.25 7.34 -11.75
CA HIS A 38 -0.69 5.97 -12.03
C HIS A 38 -1.90 5.99 -12.97
N LYS A 39 -2.18 4.83 -13.60
CA LYS A 39 -3.32 4.68 -14.51
C LYS A 39 -4.61 4.48 -13.72
N ARG A 40 -5.76 4.60 -14.38
CA ARG A 40 -7.05 4.17 -13.83
C ARG A 40 -6.98 2.67 -13.46
N ASN A 41 -7.62 2.28 -12.35
CA ASN A 41 -7.63 0.91 -11.82
C ASN A 41 -6.22 0.39 -11.47
N GLN A 42 -5.34 1.30 -11.07
CA GLN A 42 -4.04 0.99 -10.51
C GLN A 42 -3.96 1.60 -9.12
N TYR A 43 -3.57 0.80 -8.14
CA TYR A 43 -3.55 1.11 -6.72
C TYR A 43 -2.15 0.88 -6.18
N PRO A 44 -1.20 1.83 -6.35
CA PRO A 44 0.19 1.60 -5.99
C PRO A 44 0.43 1.36 -4.50
N PHE A 45 -0.55 1.66 -3.63
CA PHE A 45 -0.46 1.34 -2.20
C PHE A 45 -0.58 -0.17 -1.92
N VAL A 46 -1.27 -0.94 -2.77
CA VAL A 46 -1.49 -2.38 -2.59
C VAL A 46 -0.18 -3.15 -2.45
N PRO A 47 0.78 -3.07 -3.39
CA PRO A 47 2.03 -3.80 -3.24
C PRO A 47 2.91 -3.32 -2.07
N ILE A 48 2.64 -2.12 -1.53
CA ILE A 48 3.33 -1.56 -0.36
C ILE A 48 2.84 -2.21 0.95
N LEU A 49 1.65 -2.82 0.95
CA LEU A 49 1.17 -3.64 2.07
C LEU A 49 2.15 -4.76 2.42
N SER A 50 2.96 -5.21 1.46
CA SER A 50 4.12 -6.06 1.72
C SER A 50 5.36 -5.23 2.06
N GLY A 51 5.88 -5.42 3.28
CA GLY A 51 7.15 -4.85 3.72
C GLY A 51 7.06 -3.47 4.40
N HIS A 52 5.90 -2.81 4.38
CA HIS A 52 5.69 -1.52 5.03
C HIS A 52 4.47 -1.53 5.95
N PHE A 53 4.69 -1.13 7.20
CA PHE A 53 3.62 -1.00 8.18
C PHE A 53 2.70 0.17 7.82
N LEU A 54 1.40 -0.09 7.72
CA LEU A 54 0.36 0.92 7.51
C LEU A 54 -0.30 1.24 8.86
N PRO A 55 -0.11 2.44 9.43
CA PRO A 55 -0.83 2.85 10.62
C PRO A 55 -2.34 2.86 10.38
N GLY A 56 -3.13 2.30 11.30
CA GLY A 56 -4.60 2.30 11.18
C GLY A 56 -5.21 3.70 11.11
N ASN A 57 -4.54 4.71 11.66
CA ASN A 57 -4.98 6.12 11.54
C ASN A 57 -4.93 6.64 10.09
N ASP A 58 -4.13 6.02 9.23
CA ASP A 58 -4.06 6.43 7.81
C ASP A 58 -5.22 5.85 6.99
N VAL A 59 -5.95 4.87 7.54
CA VAL A 59 -7.09 4.16 6.93
C VAL A 59 -8.17 3.89 7.99
N SER A 60 -8.69 4.96 8.57
CA SER A 60 -9.56 4.94 9.75
C SER A 60 -10.86 4.14 9.60
N GLU A 61 -11.39 4.00 8.38
CA GLU A 61 -12.57 3.17 8.13
C GLU A 61 -12.25 1.67 8.04
N TYR A 62 -10.97 1.31 8.05
CA TYR A 62 -10.48 -0.05 7.87
C TYR A 62 -9.67 -0.48 9.08
N LYS A 63 -9.75 -1.76 9.39
CA LYS A 63 -8.84 -2.39 10.33
C LYS A 63 -7.56 -2.77 9.58
N ALA A 64 -6.44 -2.15 9.95
CA ALA A 64 -5.13 -2.48 9.41
C ALA A 64 -4.35 -3.36 10.40
N GLU A 65 -4.00 -4.57 9.99
CA GLU A 65 -3.29 -5.54 10.83
C GLU A 65 -2.04 -6.07 10.15
N ASN A 66 -0.97 -6.26 10.91
CA ASN A 66 0.20 -6.99 10.42
C ASN A 66 -0.02 -8.49 10.64
N THR A 67 -0.30 -9.23 9.57
CA THR A 67 -0.46 -10.69 9.56
C THR A 67 0.83 -11.44 9.24
N GLY A 68 1.92 -10.69 9.02
CA GLY A 68 3.28 -11.23 8.92
C GLY A 68 3.72 -11.91 10.22
N SER A 69 4.58 -12.92 10.12
CA SER A 69 5.12 -13.58 11.32
C SER A 69 6.02 -12.63 12.11
N THR A 70 6.17 -12.86 13.42
CA THR A 70 6.95 -11.99 14.32
C THR A 70 8.41 -11.78 13.87
N ARG A 71 8.98 -12.75 13.14
CA ARG A 71 10.33 -12.68 12.55
C ARG A 71 10.32 -12.59 11.02
N GLY A 72 9.13 -12.48 10.43
CA GLY A 72 8.92 -12.46 9.00
C GLY A 72 8.79 -11.03 8.45
N PRO A 73 8.59 -10.91 7.13
CA PRO A 73 8.26 -9.63 6.52
C PRO A 73 6.94 -9.12 7.09
N ILE A 74 6.82 -7.79 7.16
CA ILE A 74 5.54 -7.13 7.42
C ILE A 74 4.59 -7.49 6.28
N LYS A 75 3.38 -7.91 6.62
CA LYS A 75 2.28 -8.12 5.67
C LYS A 75 1.05 -7.45 6.26
N MET A 76 0.61 -6.38 5.62
CA MET A 76 -0.54 -5.63 6.07
C MET A 76 -1.80 -6.15 5.39
N ASP A 77 -2.78 -6.55 6.18
CA ASP A 77 -4.12 -6.84 5.71
C ASP A 77 -5.06 -5.71 6.14
N LEU A 78 -5.87 -5.25 5.19
CA LEU A 78 -6.93 -4.27 5.43
C LEU A 78 -8.27 -4.98 5.40
N THR A 79 -9.04 -4.83 6.48
CA THR A 79 -10.38 -5.42 6.56
C THR A 79 -11.44 -4.39 6.92
N LYS A 80 -12.62 -4.50 6.29
CA LYS A 80 -13.81 -3.73 6.63
C LYS A 80 -15.02 -4.64 6.64
N ARG A 81 -15.80 -4.59 7.71
CA ARG A 81 -16.98 -5.43 7.90
C ARG A 81 -18.25 -4.61 7.78
N SER A 82 -19.33 -5.27 7.38
CA SER A 82 -20.67 -4.66 7.32
C SER A 82 -20.72 -3.41 6.45
N ILE A 83 -20.14 -3.51 5.25
CA ILE A 83 -20.05 -2.48 4.22
C ILE A 83 -21.43 -2.21 3.63
N GLN A 84 -22.12 -3.27 3.18
CA GLN A 84 -23.47 -3.16 2.64
C GLN A 84 -24.49 -3.97 3.44
N ARG A 85 -24.10 -5.14 3.93
CA ARG A 85 -24.95 -6.09 4.64
C ARG A 85 -24.28 -6.52 5.93
N ASN A 86 -25.08 -6.73 6.97
CA ASN A 86 -24.54 -7.21 8.23
C ASN A 86 -23.76 -8.51 8.02
N GLY A 87 -22.49 -8.52 8.42
CA GLY A 87 -21.60 -9.67 8.32
C GLY A 87 -20.85 -9.84 7.00
N ASP A 88 -21.06 -8.99 5.99
CA ASP A 88 -20.16 -8.96 4.83
C ASP A 88 -18.76 -8.46 5.23
N LEU A 89 -17.77 -8.73 4.38
CA LEU A 89 -16.36 -8.44 4.64
C LEU A 89 -15.66 -8.07 3.33
N LEU A 90 -14.91 -6.97 3.34
CA LEU A 90 -13.84 -6.72 2.37
C LEU A 90 -12.51 -6.99 3.06
N GLU A 91 -11.64 -7.73 2.40
CA GLU A 91 -10.28 -8.03 2.80
C GLU A 91 -9.33 -7.68 1.64
N ILE A 92 -8.25 -6.97 1.95
CA ILE A 92 -7.25 -6.55 0.95
C ILE A 92 -5.86 -6.88 1.50
N ASP A 93 -5.08 -7.59 0.70
CA ASP A 93 -3.69 -7.95 0.99
C ASP A 93 -2.77 -7.39 -0.12
N GLU A 94 -1.49 -7.80 -0.14
CA GLU A 94 -0.53 -7.32 -1.13
C GLU A 94 -0.82 -7.72 -2.59
N LYS A 95 -1.81 -8.59 -2.84
CA LYS A 95 -2.07 -9.24 -4.14
C LYS A 95 -3.52 -9.27 -4.55
N SER A 96 -4.46 -9.05 -3.63
CA SER A 96 -5.87 -9.23 -3.89
C SER A 96 -6.76 -8.32 -3.05
N ALA A 97 -7.96 -8.08 -3.55
CA ALA A 97 -9.06 -7.45 -2.84
C ALA A 97 -10.27 -8.37 -2.96
N VAL A 98 -10.77 -8.88 -1.84
CA VAL A 98 -11.84 -9.89 -1.78
C VAL A 98 -13.00 -9.37 -0.94
N TYR A 99 -14.16 -9.26 -1.58
CA TYR A 99 -15.43 -8.97 -0.96
C TYR A 99 -16.26 -10.25 -0.79
N SER A 100 -16.50 -10.64 0.45
CA SER A 100 -17.24 -11.83 0.86
C SER A 100 -18.62 -11.45 1.39
N LEU A 101 -19.68 -11.99 0.78
CA LEU A 101 -21.05 -11.82 1.29
C LEU A 101 -21.31 -12.61 2.58
N LYS A 102 -20.64 -13.76 2.73
CA LYS A 102 -20.72 -14.67 3.87
C LYS A 102 -19.35 -15.25 4.17
N PRO A 103 -18.50 -14.55 4.94
CA PRO A 103 -17.16 -15.04 5.24
C PRO A 103 -17.22 -16.35 6.04
N SER A 104 -16.80 -17.45 5.42
CA SER A 104 -16.79 -18.80 6.02
C SER A 104 -15.38 -19.39 6.18
N GLY A 105 -14.33 -18.62 5.86
CA GLY A 105 -12.93 -19.07 5.88
C GLY A 105 -12.51 -19.93 4.68
N GLN A 106 -13.42 -20.21 3.73
CA GLN A 106 -13.12 -20.85 2.45
C GLN A 106 -13.49 -19.94 1.29
N ILE A 107 -12.77 -20.03 0.17
CA ILE A 107 -13.15 -19.35 -1.08
C ILE A 107 -14.39 -20.04 -1.66
N THR A 108 -15.57 -19.54 -1.32
CA THR A 108 -16.86 -20.03 -1.84
C THR A 108 -17.32 -19.17 -3.03
N GLY A 109 -18.42 -19.56 -3.67
CA GLY A 109 -19.06 -18.78 -4.75
C GLY A 109 -19.63 -17.41 -4.31
N ASP A 110 -19.57 -17.10 -3.01
CA ASP A 110 -20.06 -15.86 -2.39
C ASP A 110 -18.93 -14.83 -2.13
N ASN A 111 -17.71 -15.12 -2.58
CA ASN A 111 -16.59 -14.19 -2.56
C ASN A 111 -16.45 -13.58 -3.95
N TYR A 112 -16.10 -12.30 -4.05
CA TYR A 112 -15.84 -11.60 -5.30
C TYR A 112 -14.57 -10.79 -5.15
N GLY A 113 -13.66 -10.79 -6.12
CA GLY A 113 -12.43 -10.05 -5.91
C GLY A 113 -11.63 -9.74 -7.14
N LEU A 114 -10.56 -8.99 -6.92
CA LEU A 114 -9.61 -8.56 -7.93
C LEU A 114 -8.22 -9.08 -7.55
N TYR A 115 -7.45 -9.52 -8.54
CA TYR A 115 -6.01 -9.74 -8.41
C TYR A 115 -5.24 -8.52 -8.92
N PHE A 116 -4.14 -8.23 -8.25
CA PHE A 116 -3.24 -7.14 -8.61
C PHE A 116 -1.91 -7.65 -9.13
N SER A 117 -1.38 -6.94 -10.11
CA SER A 117 0.01 -7.02 -10.52
C SER A 117 0.93 -6.46 -9.43
N ASN A 118 2.24 -6.66 -9.59
CA ASN A 118 3.24 -6.09 -8.68
C ASN A 118 3.18 -4.57 -8.56
N ASN A 119 2.69 -3.83 -9.57
CA ASN A 119 2.51 -2.36 -9.50
C ASN A 119 1.13 -1.92 -9.01
N GLY A 120 0.33 -2.85 -8.49
CA GLY A 120 -1.02 -2.58 -7.99
C GLY A 120 -2.06 -2.40 -9.09
N LYS A 121 -1.76 -2.73 -10.34
CA LYS A 121 -2.75 -2.69 -11.43
C LYS A 121 -3.66 -3.92 -11.32
N VAL A 122 -4.97 -3.72 -11.45
CA VAL A 122 -5.92 -4.84 -11.54
C VAL A 122 -5.63 -5.65 -12.81
N GLU A 123 -5.35 -6.94 -12.65
CA GLU A 123 -5.05 -7.87 -13.76
C GLU A 123 -6.25 -8.74 -14.12
N GLU A 124 -6.87 -9.36 -13.12
CA GLU A 124 -7.93 -10.33 -13.31
C GLU A 124 -8.97 -10.25 -12.18
N GLU A 125 -10.18 -10.71 -12.48
CA GLU A 125 -11.23 -10.95 -11.49
C GLU A 125 -11.08 -12.38 -10.93
N ILE A 126 -11.20 -12.55 -9.62
CA ILE A 126 -11.07 -13.87 -8.97
C ILE A 126 -12.14 -14.85 -9.49
N GLN A 127 -13.33 -14.36 -9.86
CA GLN A 127 -14.28 -15.12 -10.67
C GLN A 127 -14.64 -14.38 -11.95
N LYS A 128 -14.89 -15.15 -13.02
CA LYS A 128 -15.20 -14.62 -14.35
C LYS A 128 -16.50 -13.80 -14.44
N ASN A 129 -17.39 -13.88 -13.45
CA ASN A 129 -18.72 -13.25 -13.47
C ASN A 129 -19.03 -12.50 -12.17
N ILE A 130 -18.15 -11.59 -11.73
CA ILE A 130 -18.48 -10.74 -10.58
C ILE A 130 -19.71 -9.89 -10.91
N PRO A 131 -20.74 -9.86 -10.04
CA PRO A 131 -21.88 -8.96 -10.20
C PRO A 131 -21.43 -7.51 -10.30
N ASN A 132 -22.00 -6.72 -11.23
CA ASN A 132 -21.61 -5.32 -11.45
C ASN A 132 -21.59 -4.49 -10.16
N TYR A 133 -22.54 -4.76 -9.28
CA TYR A 133 -22.63 -4.13 -7.96
C TYR A 133 -21.39 -4.44 -7.09
N SER A 134 -21.05 -5.72 -6.90
CA SER A 134 -19.88 -6.14 -6.12
C SER A 134 -18.58 -5.60 -6.72
N ARG A 135 -18.46 -5.63 -8.05
CA ARG A 135 -17.32 -5.03 -8.76
C ARG A 135 -17.18 -3.55 -8.42
N LYS A 136 -18.27 -2.79 -8.56
CA LYS A 136 -18.27 -1.35 -8.26
C LYS A 136 -17.88 -1.08 -6.80
N LEU A 137 -18.45 -1.83 -5.86
CA LEU A 137 -18.13 -1.71 -4.44
C LEU A 137 -16.63 -1.90 -4.19
N ILE A 138 -16.00 -2.95 -4.73
CA ILE A 138 -14.57 -3.19 -4.53
C ILE A 138 -13.74 -2.01 -5.07
N TYR A 139 -14.05 -1.50 -6.27
CA TYR A 139 -13.34 -0.35 -6.83
C TYR A 139 -13.55 0.93 -6.00
N ASP A 140 -14.78 1.19 -5.54
CA ASP A 140 -15.10 2.35 -4.71
C ASP A 140 -14.32 2.29 -3.38
N GLU A 141 -14.28 1.13 -2.73
CA GLU A 141 -13.51 0.93 -1.49
C GLU A 141 -12.00 1.06 -1.70
N LEU A 142 -11.44 0.54 -2.81
CA LEU A 142 -10.02 0.73 -3.13
C LEU A 142 -9.68 2.22 -3.37
N ASN A 143 -10.59 2.98 -4.00
CA ASN A 143 -10.45 4.41 -4.17
C ASN A 143 -10.53 5.14 -2.82
N ASN A 144 -11.42 4.71 -1.92
CA ASN A 144 -11.56 5.27 -0.58
C ASN A 144 -10.28 5.07 0.24
N ILE A 145 -9.74 3.85 0.27
CA ILE A 145 -8.46 3.56 0.94
C ILE A 145 -7.34 4.43 0.38
N GLN A 146 -7.20 4.50 -0.94
CA GLN A 146 -6.18 5.33 -1.57
C GLN A 146 -6.33 6.81 -1.17
N ASN A 147 -7.56 7.31 -1.08
CA ASN A 147 -7.85 8.68 -0.68
C ASN A 147 -7.59 8.93 0.80
N GLU A 148 -7.98 8.01 1.70
CA GLU A 148 -7.69 8.09 3.13
C GLU A 148 -6.18 8.15 3.37
N ILE A 149 -5.42 7.21 2.77
CA ILE A 149 -3.95 7.21 2.88
C ILE A 149 -3.39 8.55 2.37
N LYS A 150 -3.86 9.04 1.23
CA LYS A 150 -3.39 10.28 0.62
C LYS A 150 -3.65 11.50 1.52
N GLN A 151 -4.76 11.53 2.24
CA GLN A 151 -5.18 12.64 3.10
C GLN A 151 -4.55 12.57 4.50
N ASN A 152 -4.45 11.36 5.05
CA ASN A 152 -4.06 11.15 6.44
C ASN A 152 -2.55 10.98 6.61
N THR A 153 -1.86 10.41 5.61
CA THR A 153 -0.40 10.20 5.71
C THR A 153 0.33 11.55 5.75
N PRO A 154 1.18 11.81 6.77
CA PRO A 154 1.94 13.05 6.85
C PRO A 154 2.85 13.26 5.64
N LYS A 155 2.94 14.51 5.18
CA LYS A 155 3.87 14.89 4.11
C LYS A 155 5.33 14.69 4.57
N PRO A 156 6.20 14.07 3.74
CA PRO A 156 7.62 13.94 4.06
C PRO A 156 8.30 15.31 4.17
N LYS A 157 9.17 15.46 5.17
CA LYS A 157 9.98 16.69 5.37
C LYS A 157 10.87 17.02 4.17
N VAL A 158 11.39 15.99 3.52
CA VAL A 158 12.16 16.08 2.27
C VAL A 158 11.41 15.25 1.25
N ASN A 159 10.91 15.90 0.21
CA ASN A 159 10.14 15.24 -0.84
C ASN A 159 11.08 14.57 -1.85
N LEU A 160 11.05 13.24 -1.86
CA LEU A 160 11.84 12.38 -2.76
C LEU A 160 10.95 11.66 -3.79
N GLN A 161 9.79 12.23 -4.15
CA GLN A 161 8.81 11.61 -5.05
C GLN A 161 9.42 11.17 -6.38
N TRP A 162 10.34 11.95 -6.95
CA TRP A 162 10.98 11.59 -8.23
C TRP A 162 11.85 10.32 -8.09
N ILE A 163 12.57 10.18 -6.97
CA ILE A 163 13.37 8.97 -6.67
C ILE A 163 12.43 7.80 -6.47
N TRP A 164 11.35 8.00 -5.70
CA TRP A 164 10.34 6.96 -5.49
C TRP A 164 9.73 6.49 -6.81
N ASN A 165 9.32 7.39 -7.70
CA ASN A 165 8.71 7.04 -8.99
C ASN A 165 9.64 6.15 -9.83
N VAL A 166 10.94 6.45 -9.84
CA VAL A 166 11.95 5.63 -10.53
C VAL A 166 12.13 4.28 -9.83
N TRP A 167 12.31 4.31 -8.50
CA TRP A 167 12.52 3.10 -7.70
C TRP A 167 11.33 2.14 -7.80
N PHE A 168 10.10 2.64 -7.65
CA PHE A 168 8.87 1.86 -7.72
C PHE A 168 8.72 1.19 -9.09
N LYS A 169 8.98 1.92 -10.17
CA LYS A 169 8.93 1.38 -11.54
C LYS A 169 9.98 0.28 -11.80
N ILE A 170 11.08 0.26 -11.05
CA ILE A 170 12.11 -0.77 -11.17
C ILE A 170 11.73 -2.01 -10.34
N HIS A 171 11.22 -1.82 -9.12
CA HIS A 171 11.02 -2.90 -8.15
C HIS A 171 9.64 -3.57 -8.26
N TYR A 172 8.63 -2.87 -8.74
CA TYR A 172 7.25 -3.34 -8.80
C TYR A 172 6.76 -3.55 -10.24
N ARG A 173 7.65 -4.02 -11.12
CA ARG A 173 7.33 -4.25 -12.54
C ARG A 173 6.30 -5.35 -12.74
#